data_AF-A0A7Y4X3G6-F1
#
_entry.id   AF-A0A7Y4X3G6-F1
#
_cell.length_a   1.000
_cell.length_b   1.000
_cell.length_c   1.000
_cell.angle_alpha   90.00
_cell.angle_beta   90.00
_cell.angle_gamma   90.00
#
_symmetry.space_group_name_H-M   'P 1'
#
loop_
_entity.id
_entity.type
_entity.pdbx_description
1 polymer ?
#
loop_
_entity_poly.entity_id
_entity_poly.type
_entity_poly.pdbx_seq_one_letter_code
_entity_poly.pdbx_strand_id
1 'polypeptide(L)'
;MSHKVIEGFRLSPQQKHLWLVQQGDHSLPYRAQCIMLIKGNLDRDMFTAAVRQVCARHEILRTTFQCLPEMTVPVQVITDGG
;
A
#
# COMPACT_ATOMS: atom_id res chain seq x y z
N MET A 1 -26.84 -12.88 -1.35
CA MET A 1 -25.63 -12.23 -0.80
C MET A 1 -24.55 -12.27 -1.88
N SER A 2 -23.95 -11.14 -2.23
CA SER A 2 -22.99 -11.05 -3.33
C SER A 2 -21.60 -11.48 -2.84
N HIS A 3 -21.10 -12.63 -3.30
CA HIS A 3 -19.70 -13.00 -3.09
C HIS A 3 -18.83 -12.11 -3.97
N LYS A 4 -18.12 -11.16 -3.36
CA LYS A 4 -17.09 -10.39 -4.06
C LYS A 4 -15.85 -11.28 -4.19
N VAL A 5 -15.57 -11.75 -5.39
CA VAL A 5 -14.31 -12.45 -5.69
C VAL A 5 -13.19 -11.43 -5.59
N ILE A 6 -12.19 -11.72 -4.75
CA ILE A 6 -11.00 -10.88 -4.58
C ILE A 6 -9.85 -11.64 -5.24
N GLU A 7 -9.32 -11.08 -6.33
CA GLU A 7 -8.05 -11.54 -6.89
C GLU A 7 -6.92 -10.95 -6.05
N GLY A 8 -6.06 -11.82 -5.52
CA GLY A 8 -5.00 -11.42 -4.62
C GLY A 8 -3.80 -12.35 -4.64
N PHE A 9 -2.65 -11.81 -4.25
CA PHE A 9 -1.38 -12.52 -4.18
C PHE A 9 -1.04 -12.89 -2.74
N ARG A 10 -0.33 -14.00 -2.54
CA ARG A 10 0.24 -14.32 -1.23
C ARG A 10 1.32 -13.32 -0.85
N LEU A 11 1.49 -13.06 0.43
CA LEU A 11 2.61 -12.25 0.94
C LEU A 11 3.92 -12.98 0.67
N SER A 12 4.97 -12.20 0.39
CA SER A 12 6.34 -12.72 0.45
C SER A 12 6.69 -13.14 1.89
N PRO A 13 7.71 -13.99 2.10
CA PRO A 13 8.16 -14.37 3.44
C PRO A 13 8.45 -13.16 4.35
N GLN A 14 9.06 -12.11 3.78
CA GLN A 14 9.40 -10.88 4.50
C GLN A 14 8.14 -10.07 4.88
N GLN A 15 7.19 -9.94 3.96
CA GLN A 15 5.91 -9.28 4.24
C GLN A 15 5.12 -10.02 5.32
N LYS A 16 5.10 -11.36 5.27
CA LYS A 16 4.43 -12.20 6.29
C LYS A 16 5.10 -12.05 7.65
N HIS A 17 6.43 -12.05 7.70
CA HIS A 17 7.16 -11.81 8.95
C HIS A 17 6.83 -10.44 9.53
N LEU A 18 6.89 -9.38 8.72
CA LEU A 18 6.57 -8.02 9.13
C LEU A 18 5.13 -7.90 9.65
N TRP A 19 4.18 -8.51 8.93
CA TRP A 19 2.78 -8.57 9.35
C TRP A 19 2.60 -9.19 10.74
N LEU A 20 3.33 -10.27 11.03
CA LEU A 20 3.23 -10.94 12.33
C LEU A 20 3.85 -10.11 13.45
N VAL A 21 5.00 -9.47 13.21
CA VAL A 21 5.70 -8.65 14.23
C VAL A 21 4.92 -7.38 14.59
N GLN A 22 4.25 -6.74 13.62
CA GLN A 22 3.53 -5.49 13.86
C GLN A 22 2.16 -5.65 14.56
N GLN A 23 1.61 -6.87 14.70
CA GLN A 23 0.26 -7.07 15.26
C GLN A 23 0.14 -6.75 16.76
N GLY A 24 1.26 -6.75 17.50
CA GLY A 24 1.28 -6.53 18.95
C GLY A 24 1.72 -5.13 19.39
N ASP A 25 2.06 -4.26 18.44
CA ASP A 25 2.61 -2.93 18.74
C ASP A 25 1.74 -1.84 18.08
N HIS A 26 1.30 -0.87 18.88
CA HIS A 26 0.60 0.31 18.38
C HIS A 26 1.55 1.39 17.84
N SER A 27 2.85 1.24 18.10
CA SER A 27 3.87 2.03 17.43
C SER A 27 3.94 1.65 15.94
N LEU A 28 4.39 2.59 15.10
CA LEU A 28 4.48 2.39 13.64
C LEU A 28 5.94 2.34 13.18
N PRO A 29 6.77 1.41 13.72
CA PRO A 29 8.22 1.45 13.56
C PRO A 29 8.65 1.14 12.12
N TYR A 30 7.77 0.51 11.34
CA TYR A 30 8.01 0.14 9.95
C TYR A 30 7.43 1.14 8.94
N ARG A 31 6.96 2.31 9.41
CA ARG A 31 6.55 3.40 8.53
C ARG A 31 7.78 4.22 8.13
N ALA A 32 8.26 4.01 6.91
CA ALA A 32 9.28 4.88 6.31
C ALA A 32 8.66 6.23 5.92
N GLN A 33 9.38 7.32 6.20
CA GLN A 33 8.99 8.68 5.86
C GLN A 33 10.18 9.42 5.26
N CYS A 34 9.92 10.33 4.32
CA CYS A 34 10.93 11.24 3.79
C CYS A 34 10.35 12.66 3.67
N ILE A 35 11.23 13.65 3.75
CA ILE A 35 10.92 15.07 3.56
C ILE A 35 11.87 15.60 2.49
N MET A 36 11.33 16.36 1.53
CA MET A 36 12.10 16.91 0.42
C MET A 36 11.85 18.41 0.30
N LEU A 37 12.93 19.19 0.18
CA LEU A 37 12.88 20.62 -0.12
C LEU A 37 13.03 20.84 -1.62
N ILE A 38 12.00 21.43 -2.26
CA ILE A 38 12.05 21.86 -3.66
C ILE A 38 12.30 23.37 -3.67
N LYS A 39 13.35 23.82 -4.34
CA LYS A 39 13.68 25.24 -4.49
C LYS A 39 13.10 25.77 -5.80
N GLY A 40 12.54 26.98 -5.77
CA GLY A 40 11.95 27.64 -6.94
C GLY A 40 10.43 27.48 -7.01
N ASN A 41 9.86 27.78 -8.19
CA ASN A 41 8.42 27.74 -8.39
C ASN A 41 7.96 26.31 -8.61
N LEU A 42 7.13 25.79 -7.70
CA LEU A 42 6.46 24.50 -7.84
C LEU A 42 5.04 24.72 -8.36
N ASP A 43 4.77 24.22 -9.56
CA ASP A 43 3.39 24.04 -10.04
C ASP A 43 2.77 22.86 -9.29
N ARG A 44 1.81 23.16 -8.41
CA ARG A 44 1.17 22.16 -7.54
C ARG A 44 0.27 21.20 -8.31
N ASP A 45 -0.36 21.67 -9.38
CA ASP A 45 -1.29 20.86 -10.16
C ASP A 45 -0.51 19.89 -11.02
N MET A 46 0.57 20.36 -11.66
CA MET A 46 1.50 19.50 -12.39
C MET A 46 2.17 18.48 -11.46
N PHE A 47 2.62 18.90 -10.28
CA PHE A 47 3.23 17.99 -9.31
C PHE A 47 2.25 16.91 -8.85
N THR A 48 1.01 17.30 -8.53
CA THR A 48 -0.04 16.35 -8.13
C THR A 48 -0.36 15.37 -9.24
N ALA A 49 -0.45 15.84 -10.48
CA ALA A 49 -0.66 14.97 -11.64
C ALA A 49 0.50 13.98 -11.83
N ALA A 50 1.75 14.44 -11.67
CA ALA A 50 2.93 13.58 -11.76
C ALA A 50 2.93 12.49 -10.66
N VAL A 51 2.62 12.84 -9.41
CA VAL A 51 2.52 11.87 -8.31
C VAL A 51 1.42 10.84 -8.59
N ARG A 52 0.25 11.28 -9.06
CA ARG A 52 -0.85 10.36 -9.46
C ARG A 52 -0.42 9.40 -10.56
N GLN A 53 0.30 9.88 -11.57
CA GLN A 53 0.84 9.02 -12.64
C GLN A 53 1.84 7.99 -12.11
N VAL A 54 2.70 8.36 -11.16
CA VAL A 54 3.62 7.42 -10.50
C VAL A 54 2.84 6.35 -9.74
N CYS A 55 1.83 6.73 -8.94
CA CYS A 55 0.98 5.77 -8.23
C CYS A 55 0.21 4.85 -9.18
N ALA A 56 -0.34 5.37 -10.28
CA ALA A 56 -1.05 4.58 -11.27
C ALA A 56 -0.12 3.54 -11.94
N ARG A 57 1.10 3.97 -12.30
CA ARG A 57 2.10 3.13 -12.97
C ARG A 57 2.64 1.98 -12.10
N HIS A 58 2.75 2.17 -10.79
CA HIS A 58 3.38 1.20 -9.89
C HIS A 58 2.36 0.47 -9.03
N GLU A 59 2.19 -0.83 -9.26
CA GLU A 59 1.24 -1.68 -8.53
C GLU A 59 1.44 -1.65 -7.01
N ILE A 60 2.69 -1.64 -6.54
CA ILE A 60 3.00 -1.65 -5.11
C ILE A 60 2.44 -0.43 -4.36
N LEU A 61 2.29 0.72 -5.03
CA LEU A 61 1.71 1.93 -4.45
C LEU A 61 0.18 1.87 -4.38
N ARG A 62 -0.42 0.85 -5.00
CA ARG A 62 -1.86 0.55 -5.00
C ARG A 62 -2.18 -0.80 -4.34
N THR A 63 -1.20 -1.42 -3.69
CA THR A 63 -1.39 -2.68 -2.98
C THR A 63 -1.95 -2.42 -1.59
N THR A 64 -3.07 -3.06 -1.29
CA THR A 64 -3.68 -3.12 0.05
C THR A 64 -3.56 -4.55 0.61
N PHE A 65 -3.66 -4.69 1.93
CA PHE A 65 -3.64 -5.99 2.61
C PHE A 65 -5.02 -6.27 3.19
N GLN A 66 -5.68 -7.34 2.74
CA GLN A 66 -7.03 -7.68 3.17
C GLN A 66 -7.04 -8.99 3.94
N CYS A 67 -7.59 -8.96 5.16
CA CYS A 67 -7.84 -10.16 5.96
C CYS A 67 -9.18 -10.77 5.53
N LEU A 68 -9.14 -11.95 4.91
CA LEU A 68 -10.34 -12.70 4.58
C LEU A 68 -10.83 -13.46 5.83
N PRO A 69 -12.16 -13.73 5.93
CA PRO A 69 -12.68 -14.62 6.96
C PRO A 69 -11.88 -15.94 6.95
N GLU A 70 -11.52 -16.43 8.15
CA GLU A 70 -10.75 -17.66 8.37
C GLU A 70 -9.24 -17.58 8.08
N MET A 71 -8.72 -16.45 7.61
CA MET A 71 -7.27 -16.26 7.40
C MET A 71 -6.61 -15.45 8.52
N THR A 72 -5.48 -15.95 9.03
CA THR A 72 -4.64 -15.26 10.03
C THR A 72 -3.61 -14.31 9.42
N VAL A 73 -3.34 -14.47 8.13
CA VAL A 73 -2.43 -13.63 7.35
C VAL A 73 -3.23 -13.09 6.16
N PRO A 74 -3.15 -11.78 5.85
CA PRO A 74 -3.89 -11.17 4.77
C PRO A 74 -3.41 -11.69 3.40
N VAL A 75 -4.12 -11.28 2.36
CA VAL A 75 -3.66 -11.35 0.97
C VAL A 75 -3.35 -9.95 0.45
N GLN A 76 -2.42 -9.86 -0.51
CA GLN A 76 -2.14 -8.62 -1.24
C GLN A 76 -3.20 -8.42 -2.31
N VAL A 77 -3.84 -7.26 -2.32
CA VAL A 77 -4.88 -6.90 -3.30
C VAL A 77 -4.47 -5.61 -3.98
N ILE A 78 -4.33 -5.65 -5.29
CA ILE A 78 -4.05 -4.46 -6.11
C ILE A 78 -5.38 -3.76 -6.35
N THR A 79 -5.50 -2.51 -5.94
CA THR A 79 -6.67 -1.69 -6.25
C THR A 79 -6.42 -0.93 -7.54
N ASP A 80 -7.37 -0.93 -8.46
CA ASP A 80 -7.34 0.01 -9.57
C ASP A 80 -7.46 1.42 -9.01
N GLY A 81 -6.46 2.26 -9.30
CA GLY A 81 -6.41 3.62 -8.79
C GLY A 81 -7.58 4.41 -9.38
N GLY A 82 -8.52 4.81 -8.52
CA GLY A 82 -9.53 5.81 -8.84
C GLY A 82 -8.94 7.21 -8.92
#